data_AF-A0A0M9AJI3-F1
#
_entry.id   AF-A0A0M9AJI3-F1
#
_cell.length_a   1.000
_cell.length_b   1.000
_cell.length_c   1.000
_cell.angle_alpha   90.00
_cell.angle_beta   90.00
_cell.angle_gamma   90.00
#
_symmetry.space_group_name_H-M   'P 1'
#
loop_
_entity.id
_entity.type
_entity.pdbx_description
1 polymer ?
#
loop_
_entity_poly.entity_id
_entity_poly.type
_entity_poly.pdbx_seq_one_letter_code
_entity_poly.pdbx_strand_id
1 'polypeptide(L)'
;MSTDGGGTGPQLPALPPPDESPTRILALSGAAVSSSHRDTITAVVDSLDPDVLVATEPQASIVGPALNRGFDFDILEVGTGMRPDVAVTDEDRCVVIALPMGEEPLDPERIASRVGMSSVGEDPADVATASQICLIDQSVSLSVDPYARSATLEGLRTYRGRVPDQWWTPRTVHLSTALRAGFTTTRSHGDDGDAQFVGVGMSNADLGVGTTADTTQATLVALYSNGAIDVSEIDPQKFGLRGVPEIGPTRFETLRDAGITTVEALADTPLRQLTELSGLGRTSASTIQTAAEAQSTNTVLPTGDDSLPNQDPVFIDIETDGLNPSTAWLIGVLDGGPEDGHYMSFREQAVGDGSHLEAFMTWLTGAASGRPVVAWNGYRFDFPVITEQLQQHHPDLVEAWTDRYQFDALWWATSKNGGNAALPGRTNKLEHVADALGWEPSTNGIDGETVAKLYTAYRSQVAGDTHAGTVVEPDWDRLERYCEDDVRALATIYEHLEAAARRDSETKTPTGENSSQGSLADFS
;
A
#
# COMPACT_ATOMS: atom_id res chain seq x y z
N MET A 1 -13.19 41.38 -0.20
CA MET A 1 -12.15 41.09 0.80
C MET A 1 -12.63 39.84 1.55
N SER A 2 -12.53 38.58 1.10
CA SER A 2 -11.62 37.79 0.24
C SER A 2 -10.19 37.68 0.73
N THR A 3 -10.02 37.08 1.91
CA THR A 3 -8.75 36.52 2.41
C THR A 3 -9.04 35.40 3.42
N ASP A 4 -9.50 34.24 2.95
CA ASP A 4 -9.46 32.99 3.74
C ASP A 4 -8.41 32.00 3.15
N GLY A 5 -7.57 32.49 2.24
CA GLY A 5 -6.37 31.80 1.77
C GLY A 5 -5.27 31.93 2.81
N GLY A 6 -5.33 31.12 3.88
CA GLY A 6 -4.14 30.82 4.66
C GLY A 6 -3.05 30.34 3.72
N GLY A 7 -1.84 30.90 3.86
CA GLY A 7 -0.72 30.57 2.99
C GLY A 7 -0.48 29.06 2.99
N THR A 8 -0.46 28.45 1.81
CA THR A 8 -0.02 27.08 1.63
C THR A 8 1.50 27.09 1.54
N GLY A 9 2.18 27.09 2.69
CA GLY A 9 3.57 26.65 2.71
C GLY A 9 3.57 25.13 2.48
N PRO A 10 4.40 24.57 1.58
CA PRO A 10 4.54 23.13 1.51
C PRO A 10 5.32 22.67 2.75
N GLN A 11 4.61 22.26 3.80
CA GLN A 11 5.22 21.37 4.78
C GLN A 11 5.47 20.04 4.06
N LEU A 12 6.74 19.69 3.91
CA LEU A 12 7.14 18.38 3.40
C LEU A 12 6.54 17.30 4.32
N PRO A 13 5.96 16.22 3.76
CA PRO A 13 5.50 15.12 4.60
C PRO A 13 6.68 14.57 5.42
N ALA A 14 6.42 14.27 6.70
CA ALA A 14 7.42 13.63 7.54
C ALA A 14 7.52 12.16 7.15
N LEU A 15 8.74 11.64 7.00
CA LEU A 15 8.95 10.21 6.87
C LEU A 15 8.75 9.54 8.25
N PRO A 16 8.18 8.32 8.31
CA PRO A 16 8.06 7.54 9.56
C PRO A 16 9.41 7.39 10.27
N PRO A 17 9.50 7.32 11.60
CA PRO A 17 10.76 7.00 12.26
C PRO A 17 11.21 5.57 11.90
N PRO A 18 12.53 5.32 11.72
CA PRO A 18 13.02 3.98 11.44
C PRO A 18 12.66 2.99 12.56
N ASP A 19 12.33 1.75 12.18
CA ASP A 19 12.05 0.64 13.10
C ASP A 19 10.86 0.86 14.07
N GLU A 20 10.03 1.87 13.84
CA GLU A 20 8.85 2.15 14.65
C GLU A 20 7.61 1.43 14.12
N SER A 21 6.84 0.81 15.01
CA SER A 21 5.52 0.26 14.70
C SER A 21 4.46 1.36 14.77
N PRO A 22 3.63 1.57 13.74
CA PRO A 22 2.58 2.58 13.77
C PRO A 22 1.39 2.14 14.63
N THR A 23 0.64 3.12 15.14
CA THR A 23 -0.76 2.90 15.54
C THR A 23 -1.62 2.72 14.28
N ARG A 24 -2.26 1.55 14.15
CA ARG A 24 -3.12 1.15 13.04
C ARG A 24 -4.59 1.47 13.33
N ILE A 25 -5.15 2.41 12.57
CA ILE A 25 -6.55 2.81 12.68
C ILE A 25 -7.30 2.36 11.42
N LEU A 26 -8.24 1.43 11.57
CA LEU A 26 -9.10 0.98 10.48
C LEU A 26 -10.41 1.76 10.47
N ALA A 27 -10.56 2.68 9.53
CA ALA A 27 -11.83 3.33 9.25
C ALA A 27 -12.69 2.42 8.35
N LEU A 28 -13.86 2.00 8.82
CA LEU A 28 -14.73 1.05 8.13
C LEU A 28 -16.16 1.58 8.07
N SER A 29 -16.71 1.67 6.86
CA SER A 29 -18.07 2.16 6.68
C SER A 29 -19.13 1.07 6.92
N GLY A 30 -20.33 1.47 7.34
CA GLY A 30 -21.47 0.58 7.39
C GLY A 30 -21.87 0.01 6.02
N ALA A 31 -21.65 0.75 4.92
CA ALA A 31 -21.85 0.20 3.58
C ALA A 31 -20.90 -0.97 3.26
N ALA A 32 -19.64 -0.92 3.66
CA ALA A 32 -18.71 -2.06 3.50
C ALA A 32 -19.23 -3.29 4.25
N VAL A 33 -19.65 -3.09 5.50
CA VAL A 33 -20.20 -4.16 6.34
C VAL A 33 -21.50 -4.73 5.78
N SER A 34 -22.37 -3.90 5.20
CA SER A 34 -23.64 -4.34 4.60
C SER A 34 -23.49 -5.04 3.26
N SER A 35 -22.52 -4.60 2.45
CA SER A 35 -22.32 -5.11 1.08
C SER A 35 -21.40 -6.31 1.02
N SER A 36 -20.62 -6.56 2.07
CA SER A 36 -19.72 -7.70 2.19
C SER A 36 -20.30 -8.78 3.09
N HIS A 37 -19.92 -10.03 2.86
CA HIS A 37 -20.24 -11.10 3.79
C HIS A 37 -19.45 -10.94 5.09
N ARG A 38 -20.00 -11.40 6.21
CA ARG A 38 -19.34 -11.31 7.52
C ARG A 38 -17.93 -11.89 7.52
N ASP A 39 -17.76 -13.07 6.94
CA ASP A 39 -16.45 -13.75 6.87
C ASP A 39 -15.41 -12.93 6.08
N THR A 40 -15.84 -12.15 5.08
CA THR A 40 -14.95 -11.24 4.34
C THR A 40 -14.50 -10.09 5.23
N ILE A 41 -15.42 -9.46 5.99
CA ILE A 41 -15.06 -8.39 6.92
C ILE A 41 -14.20 -8.92 8.07
N THR A 42 -14.49 -10.12 8.58
CA THR A 42 -13.65 -10.79 9.57
C THR A 42 -12.23 -10.96 9.04
N ALA A 43 -12.08 -11.48 7.81
CA ALA A 43 -10.76 -11.63 7.18
C ALA A 43 -10.04 -10.30 6.93
N VAL A 44 -10.77 -9.19 6.66
CA VAL A 44 -10.18 -7.85 6.59
C VAL A 44 -9.58 -7.47 7.94
N VAL A 45 -10.34 -7.60 9.02
CA VAL A 45 -9.90 -7.20 10.35
C VAL A 45 -8.74 -8.08 10.83
N ASP A 46 -8.85 -9.41 10.71
CA ASP A 46 -7.80 -10.35 11.10
C ASP A 46 -6.50 -10.11 10.32
N SER A 47 -6.58 -9.79 9.02
CA SER A 47 -5.41 -9.59 8.17
C SER A 47 -4.75 -8.23 8.36
N LEU A 48 -5.49 -7.19 8.75
CA LEU A 48 -4.96 -5.85 8.93
C LEU A 48 -4.53 -5.56 10.37
N ASP A 49 -5.02 -6.36 11.33
CA ASP A 49 -4.69 -6.28 12.76
C ASP A 49 -4.72 -4.83 13.31
N PRO A 50 -5.88 -4.14 13.24
CA PRO A 50 -5.96 -2.74 13.67
C PRO A 50 -5.99 -2.62 15.20
N ASP A 51 -5.32 -1.58 15.72
CA ASP A 51 -5.39 -1.22 17.15
C ASP A 51 -6.73 -0.59 17.51
N VAL A 52 -7.31 0.19 16.58
CA VAL A 52 -8.57 0.91 16.76
C VAL A 52 -9.40 0.82 15.48
N LEU A 53 -10.70 0.54 15.63
CA LEU A 53 -11.65 0.60 14.52
C LEU A 53 -12.53 1.83 14.63
N VAL A 54 -12.69 2.54 13.52
CA VAL A 54 -13.52 3.75 13.44
C VAL A 54 -14.68 3.47 12.50
N ALA A 55 -15.90 3.49 13.03
CA ALA A 55 -17.11 3.37 12.23
C ALA A 55 -17.36 4.67 11.45
N THR A 56 -17.44 4.57 10.13
CA THR A 56 -17.65 5.71 9.23
C THR A 56 -18.97 5.63 8.48
N GLU A 57 -19.45 6.79 8.02
CA GLU A 57 -20.60 6.84 7.13
C GLU A 57 -20.24 6.25 5.75
N PRO A 58 -21.24 5.72 5.01
CA PRO A 58 -22.64 5.64 5.36
C PRO A 58 -22.93 4.51 6.38
N GLN A 59 -23.94 4.73 7.24
CA GLN A 59 -24.49 3.75 8.18
C GLN A 59 -23.52 3.30 9.30
N ALA A 60 -22.72 4.23 9.86
CA ALA A 60 -21.70 3.92 10.88
C ALA A 60 -22.23 3.03 12.03
N SER A 61 -23.45 3.31 12.50
CA SER A 61 -24.12 2.61 13.61
C SER A 61 -24.27 1.09 13.46
N ILE A 62 -24.11 0.51 12.26
CA ILE A 62 -24.19 -0.95 12.08
C ILE A 62 -22.86 -1.67 12.32
N VAL A 63 -21.74 -0.94 12.21
CA VAL A 63 -20.37 -1.50 12.25
C VAL A 63 -20.11 -2.15 13.60
N GLY A 64 -20.35 -1.39 14.69
CA GLY A 64 -20.23 -1.88 16.06
C GLY A 64 -21.02 -3.17 16.29
N PRO A 65 -22.35 -3.19 16.15
CA PRO A 65 -23.17 -4.39 16.32
C PRO A 65 -22.74 -5.60 15.48
N ALA A 66 -22.20 -5.38 14.28
CA ALA A 66 -21.74 -6.46 13.40
C ALA A 66 -20.42 -7.11 13.87
N LEU A 67 -19.52 -6.32 14.48
CA LEU A 67 -18.15 -6.75 14.84
C LEU A 67 -17.92 -7.00 16.32
N ASN A 68 -18.71 -6.39 17.22
CA ASN A 68 -18.53 -6.39 18.68
C ASN A 68 -18.70 -7.78 19.38
N ARG A 69 -18.80 -8.87 18.61
CA ARG A 69 -18.81 -10.25 19.14
C ARG A 69 -17.60 -11.07 18.72
N GLY A 70 -16.70 -10.50 17.91
CA GLY A 70 -15.58 -11.22 17.31
C GLY A 70 -14.19 -10.70 17.68
N PHE A 71 -14.08 -9.47 18.18
CA PHE A 71 -12.81 -8.76 18.31
C PHE A 71 -12.68 -8.04 19.65
N ASP A 72 -11.44 -7.88 20.11
CA ASP A 72 -11.07 -7.26 21.39
C ASP A 72 -10.29 -5.96 21.15
N PHE A 73 -10.92 -5.00 20.47
CA PHE A 73 -10.40 -3.65 20.27
C PHE A 73 -11.53 -2.61 20.35
N ASP A 74 -11.16 -1.35 20.59
CA ASP A 74 -12.11 -0.25 20.67
C ASP A 74 -12.72 0.07 19.30
N ILE A 75 -14.05 0.14 19.25
CA ILE A 75 -14.82 0.60 18.08
C ILE A 75 -15.36 2.00 18.39
N LEU A 76 -14.79 3.01 17.75
CA LEU A 76 -15.17 4.40 17.91
C LEU A 76 -16.23 4.78 16.85
N GLU A 77 -17.26 5.52 17.25
CA GLU A 77 -18.25 6.07 16.32
C GLU A 77 -18.14 7.60 16.27
N VAL A 78 -17.81 8.14 15.09
CA VAL A 78 -17.67 9.59 14.92
C VAL A 78 -19.05 10.20 14.77
N GLY A 79 -19.30 11.32 15.45
CA GLY A 79 -20.53 12.06 15.23
C GLY A 79 -21.77 11.50 15.90
N THR A 80 -21.64 10.60 16.87
CA THR A 80 -22.76 10.15 17.70
C THR A 80 -22.56 10.55 19.16
N GLY A 81 -23.65 10.50 19.93
CA GLY A 81 -23.63 10.84 21.35
C GLY A 81 -23.37 12.32 21.68
N MET A 82 -23.24 12.57 22.99
CA MET A 82 -22.98 13.90 23.57
C MET A 82 -21.55 14.03 24.12
N ARG A 83 -20.74 12.98 24.00
CA ARG A 83 -19.40 12.89 24.57
C ARG A 83 -18.47 12.26 23.55
N PRO A 84 -17.18 12.67 23.50
CA PRO A 84 -16.22 12.02 22.64
C PRO A 84 -16.02 10.57 23.06
N ASP A 85 -15.78 9.70 22.09
CA ASP A 85 -15.27 8.35 22.31
C ASP A 85 -13.74 8.39 22.23
N VAL A 86 -13.09 7.60 23.07
CA VAL A 86 -11.64 7.66 23.27
C VAL A 86 -11.10 6.24 23.36
N ALA A 87 -10.09 5.94 22.55
CA ALA A 87 -9.27 4.74 22.63
C ALA A 87 -7.82 5.12 22.97
N VAL A 88 -7.10 4.22 23.63
CA VAL A 88 -5.68 4.37 23.97
C VAL A 88 -4.95 3.11 23.53
N THR A 89 -3.89 3.25 22.74
CA THR A 89 -3.10 2.10 22.26
C THR A 89 -1.95 1.77 23.21
N ASP A 90 -1.61 0.48 23.30
CA ASP A 90 -0.81 -0.08 24.41
C ASP A 90 0.71 0.11 24.29
N GLU A 91 1.25 0.57 23.15
CA GLU A 91 2.71 0.60 22.96
C GLU A 91 3.38 1.98 22.76
N ASP A 92 2.67 3.07 22.51
CA ASP A 92 3.26 4.44 22.53
C ASP A 92 2.20 5.54 22.74
N ARG A 93 1.26 5.26 23.66
CA ARG A 93 0.19 6.13 24.18
C ARG A 93 -0.46 7.03 23.11
N CYS A 94 -0.75 6.54 21.91
CA CYS A 94 -1.58 7.30 20.98
C CYS A 94 -3.00 7.38 21.55
N VAL A 95 -3.52 8.59 21.71
CA VAL A 95 -4.88 8.83 22.17
C VAL A 95 -5.73 9.15 20.96
N VAL A 96 -6.59 8.21 20.57
CA VAL A 96 -7.51 8.35 19.43
C VAL A 96 -8.85 8.86 19.95
N ILE A 97 -9.29 10.01 19.47
CA ILE A 97 -10.46 10.73 19.97
C ILE A 97 -11.45 10.95 18.83
N ALA A 98 -12.58 10.24 18.87
CA ALA A 98 -13.69 10.47 17.96
C ALA A 98 -14.60 11.57 18.51
N LEU A 99 -14.78 12.63 17.73
CA LEU A 99 -15.56 13.79 18.15
C LEU A 99 -17.07 13.54 18.05
N PRO A 100 -17.86 13.93 19.06
CA PRO A 100 -19.31 13.81 19.00
C PRO A 100 -19.92 14.86 18.08
N MET A 101 -21.22 14.74 17.83
CA MET A 101 -21.98 15.83 17.21
C MET A 101 -22.07 17.06 18.11
N GLY A 102 -21.99 18.24 17.50
CA GLY A 102 -22.15 19.53 18.17
C GLY A 102 -20.96 20.46 18.03
N GLU A 103 -21.08 21.65 18.63
CA GLU A 103 -20.08 22.72 18.57
C GLU A 103 -19.39 22.95 19.93
N GLU A 104 -19.66 22.10 20.93
CA GLU A 104 -19.07 22.24 22.25
C GLU A 104 -17.55 22.01 22.19
N PRO A 105 -16.74 22.89 22.83
CA PRO A 105 -15.30 22.68 22.97
C PRO A 105 -14.99 21.39 23.73
N LEU A 106 -13.92 20.73 23.31
CA LEU A 106 -13.37 19.60 24.05
C LEU A 106 -12.81 20.10 25.38
N ASP A 107 -13.01 19.29 26.39
CA ASP A 107 -12.51 19.51 27.74
C ASP A 107 -11.33 18.55 27.97
N PRO A 108 -10.07 19.06 27.94
CA PRO A 108 -8.88 18.23 28.12
C PRO A 108 -8.89 17.45 29.43
N GLU A 109 -9.42 18.03 30.51
CA GLU A 109 -9.49 17.35 31.82
C GLU A 109 -10.44 16.16 31.78
N ARG A 110 -11.56 16.28 31.06
CA ARG A 110 -12.47 15.13 30.86
C ARG A 110 -11.84 14.04 30.02
N ILE A 111 -11.08 14.39 28.99
CA ILE A 111 -10.40 13.41 28.14
C ILE A 111 -9.30 12.72 28.93
N ALA A 112 -8.47 13.48 29.64
CA ALA A 112 -7.46 12.94 30.54
C ALA A 112 -8.06 12.04 31.62
N SER A 113 -9.22 12.38 32.19
CA SER A 113 -9.89 11.52 33.18
C SER A 113 -10.32 10.16 32.59
N ARG A 114 -10.65 10.09 31.30
CA ARG A 114 -10.97 8.83 30.62
C ARG A 114 -9.71 8.00 30.33
N VAL A 115 -8.64 8.65 29.89
CA VAL A 115 -7.34 8.01 29.66
C VAL A 115 -6.72 7.49 30.97
N GLY A 116 -6.79 8.29 32.04
CA GLY A 116 -6.28 7.97 33.38
C GLY A 116 -7.10 6.92 34.15
N MET A 117 -8.28 6.54 33.66
CA MET A 117 -8.98 5.34 34.17
C MET A 117 -8.36 4.03 33.66
N SER A 118 -7.43 4.10 32.70
CA SER A 118 -6.73 2.93 32.14
C SER A 118 -5.26 2.80 32.58
N SER A 119 -4.63 3.85 33.13
CA SER A 119 -3.24 3.81 33.62
C SER A 119 -3.10 4.44 35.02
N VAL A 120 -2.64 3.65 35.98
CA VAL A 120 -2.42 4.06 37.37
C VAL A 120 -1.20 4.98 37.45
N GLY A 121 -1.39 6.27 37.73
CA GLY A 121 -0.42 7.04 38.52
C GLY A 121 0.25 8.29 37.96
N GLU A 122 -0.22 8.90 36.87
CA GLU A 122 0.32 10.19 36.39
C GLU A 122 -0.73 11.31 36.36
N ASP A 123 -0.26 12.55 36.51
CA ASP A 123 -1.06 13.77 36.58
C ASP A 123 -1.93 13.92 35.31
N PRO A 124 -3.26 14.09 35.40
CA PRO A 124 -4.14 14.20 34.23
C PRO A 124 -3.76 15.36 33.27
N ALA A 125 -2.96 16.32 33.71
CA ALA A 125 -2.43 17.37 32.84
C ALA A 125 -1.38 16.86 31.81
N ASP A 126 -0.74 15.70 32.03
CA ASP A 126 0.39 15.21 31.21
C ASP A 126 0.01 14.32 30.01
N VAL A 127 -1.26 13.91 29.89
CA VAL A 127 -1.73 13.11 28.75
C VAL A 127 -1.61 13.91 27.44
N ALA A 128 -1.76 15.23 27.49
CA ALA A 128 -1.70 16.09 26.30
C ALA A 128 -0.27 16.45 25.85
N THR A 129 0.73 16.28 26.70
CA THR A 129 2.13 16.69 26.45
C THR A 129 3.06 15.52 26.18
N ALA A 130 2.72 14.31 26.67
CA ALA A 130 3.53 13.11 26.51
C ALA A 130 3.06 12.17 25.39
N SER A 131 1.80 12.28 24.94
CA SER A 131 1.17 11.36 24.00
C SER A 131 0.99 11.95 22.60
N GLN A 132 1.06 11.09 21.59
CA GLN A 132 0.53 11.40 20.27
C GLN A 132 -1.01 11.50 20.34
N ILE A 133 -1.60 12.50 19.68
CA ILE A 133 -3.05 12.71 19.64
C ILE A 133 -3.55 12.53 18.21
N CYS A 134 -4.56 11.68 18.04
CA CYS A 134 -5.30 11.54 16.79
C CYS A 134 -6.74 12.02 17.00
N LEU A 135 -7.14 13.10 16.34
CA LEU A 135 -8.49 13.63 16.40
C LEU A 135 -9.27 13.20 15.18
N ILE A 136 -10.43 12.57 15.37
CA ILE A 136 -11.28 12.10 14.27
C ILE A 136 -12.59 12.89 14.28
N ASP A 137 -12.87 13.57 13.18
CA ASP A 137 -14.03 14.43 13.02
C ASP A 137 -14.85 14.09 11.76
N GLN A 138 -16.03 14.69 11.66
CA GLN A 138 -16.91 14.55 10.49
C GLN A 138 -17.42 15.91 9.97
N SER A 139 -16.91 16.99 10.53
CA SER A 139 -17.33 18.37 10.25
C SER A 139 -16.46 19.05 9.19
N VAL A 140 -15.18 18.67 9.10
CA VAL A 140 -14.27 19.17 8.08
C VAL A 140 -14.50 18.38 6.80
N SER A 141 -15.03 19.03 5.77
CA SER A 141 -15.34 18.40 4.49
C SER A 141 -14.76 19.20 3.34
N LEU A 142 -14.67 18.55 2.16
CA LEU A 142 -14.22 19.20 0.95
C LEU A 142 -15.41 19.84 0.24
N SER A 143 -15.27 21.10 -0.15
CA SER A 143 -16.22 21.82 -1.00
C SER A 143 -15.50 22.20 -2.29
N VAL A 144 -16.06 21.75 -3.42
CA VAL A 144 -15.49 21.96 -4.75
C VAL A 144 -16.45 22.82 -5.56
N ASP A 145 -15.97 23.96 -6.02
CA ASP A 145 -16.66 24.77 -7.02
C ASP A 145 -16.03 24.49 -8.39
N PRO A 146 -16.69 23.67 -9.24
CA PRO A 146 -16.16 23.33 -10.56
C PRO A 146 -16.15 24.54 -11.51
N TYR A 147 -16.99 25.55 -11.29
CA TYR A 147 -17.02 26.77 -12.10
C TYR A 147 -15.86 27.69 -11.76
N ALA A 148 -15.55 27.83 -10.47
CA ALA A 148 -14.39 28.59 -10.01
C ALA A 148 -13.08 27.79 -10.06
N ARG A 149 -13.15 26.47 -10.31
CA ARG A 149 -12.01 25.53 -10.25
C ARG A 149 -11.27 25.63 -8.92
N SER A 150 -12.02 25.75 -7.83
CA SER A 150 -11.47 25.89 -6.48
C SER A 150 -11.98 24.79 -5.59
N ALA A 151 -11.11 24.32 -4.69
CA ALA A 151 -11.47 23.42 -3.61
C ALA A 151 -11.12 24.08 -2.27
N THR A 152 -12.05 24.03 -1.32
CA THR A 152 -11.88 24.60 0.02
C THR A 152 -12.33 23.61 1.07
N LEU A 153 -11.74 23.69 2.27
CA LEU A 153 -12.24 22.93 3.41
C LEU A 153 -13.36 23.73 4.08
N GLU A 154 -14.55 23.14 4.15
CA GLU A 154 -15.65 23.65 4.96
C GLU A 154 -15.57 23.11 6.38
N GLY A 155 -16.26 23.75 7.33
CA GLY A 155 -16.30 23.33 8.73
C GLY A 155 -15.04 23.58 9.56
N LEU A 156 -13.90 23.90 8.93
CA LEU A 156 -12.61 24.10 9.60
C LEU A 156 -12.65 25.14 10.73
N ARG A 157 -13.38 26.25 10.55
CA ARG A 157 -13.51 27.28 11.60
C ARG A 157 -14.26 26.75 12.83
N THR A 158 -15.34 26.02 12.62
CA THR A 158 -16.12 25.41 13.71
C THR A 158 -15.32 24.33 14.39
N TYR A 159 -14.66 23.46 13.62
CA TYR A 159 -13.74 22.46 14.13
C TYR A 159 -12.63 23.09 14.99
N ARG A 160 -12.04 24.19 14.51
CA ARG A 160 -11.01 24.93 15.25
C ARG A 160 -11.50 25.43 16.61
N GLY A 161 -12.72 25.97 16.66
CA GLY A 161 -13.30 26.42 17.93
C GLY A 161 -13.55 25.30 18.94
N ARG A 162 -13.49 24.03 18.51
CA ARG A 162 -13.72 22.87 19.37
C ARG A 162 -12.43 22.27 19.95
N VAL A 163 -11.33 22.34 19.20
CA VAL A 163 -10.06 21.71 19.60
C VAL A 163 -9.26 22.66 20.50
N PRO A 164 -8.76 22.19 21.66
CA PRO A 164 -7.93 22.99 22.57
C PRO A 164 -6.67 23.54 21.88
N ASP A 165 -6.32 24.80 22.15
CA ASP A 165 -5.16 25.47 21.52
C ASP A 165 -3.86 24.65 21.66
N GLN A 166 -3.66 24.02 22.82
CA GLN A 166 -2.47 23.20 23.12
C GLN A 166 -2.35 21.90 22.29
N TRP A 167 -3.39 21.52 21.54
CA TRP A 167 -3.38 20.32 20.69
C TRP A 167 -3.11 20.63 19.22
N TRP A 168 -2.94 21.90 18.85
CA TRP A 168 -2.52 22.28 17.51
C TRP A 168 -0.99 22.20 17.41
N THR A 169 -0.48 20.97 17.31
CA THR A 169 0.96 20.69 17.21
C THR A 169 1.24 19.85 15.96
N PRO A 170 2.48 19.86 15.43
CA PRO A 170 2.85 18.99 14.31
C PRO A 170 2.70 17.48 14.58
N ARG A 171 2.56 17.07 15.86
CA ARG A 171 2.38 15.66 16.25
C ARG A 171 0.91 15.26 16.35
N THR A 172 0.00 16.22 16.29
CA THR A 172 -1.44 15.96 16.30
C THR A 172 -1.90 15.73 14.86
N VAL A 173 -2.52 14.58 14.63
CA VAL A 173 -3.09 14.26 13.32
C VAL A 173 -4.60 14.44 13.35
N HIS A 174 -5.13 15.13 12.33
CA HIS A 174 -6.54 15.44 12.20
C HIS A 174 -7.16 14.59 11.08
N LEU A 175 -7.88 13.55 11.45
CA LEU A 175 -8.60 12.69 10.52
C LEU A 175 -10.04 13.18 10.33
N SER A 176 -10.53 13.20 9.10
CA SER A 176 -11.95 13.46 8.80
C SER A 176 -12.60 12.31 8.05
N THR A 177 -13.74 11.86 8.56
CA THR A 177 -14.61 10.88 7.91
C THR A 177 -15.46 11.49 6.79
N ALA A 178 -15.50 12.82 6.69
CA ALA A 178 -16.18 13.57 5.63
C ALA A 178 -15.23 14.01 4.49
N LEU A 179 -13.96 13.65 4.59
CA LEU A 179 -12.97 13.72 3.51
C LEU A 179 -12.75 12.31 2.95
N ARG A 180 -12.56 12.23 1.63
CA ARG A 180 -12.29 10.95 0.96
C ARG A 180 -10.99 10.33 1.49
N ALA A 181 -10.94 9.01 1.58
CA ALA A 181 -9.71 8.27 1.81
C ALA A 181 -8.55 8.79 0.93
N GLY A 182 -7.35 8.87 1.50
CA GLY A 182 -6.14 9.35 0.82
C GLY A 182 -6.07 10.87 0.57
N PHE A 183 -7.17 11.63 0.73
CA PHE A 183 -7.08 13.09 0.64
C PHE A 183 -6.28 13.64 1.81
N THR A 184 -5.19 14.34 1.50
CA THR A 184 -4.33 14.98 2.50
C THR A 184 -4.16 16.46 2.17
N THR A 185 -4.24 17.33 3.17
CA THR A 185 -3.99 18.77 3.01
C THR A 185 -3.43 19.39 4.28
N THR A 186 -2.57 20.38 4.12
CA THR A 186 -1.94 21.10 5.23
C THR A 186 -2.53 22.50 5.34
N ARG A 187 -2.81 22.95 6.56
CA ARG A 187 -3.35 24.28 6.86
C ARG A 187 -2.51 24.98 7.92
N SER A 188 -2.03 26.18 7.60
CA SER A 188 -1.27 26.97 8.56
C SER A 188 -2.12 27.45 9.74
N HIS A 189 -1.58 27.24 10.93
CA HIS A 189 -2.12 27.68 12.22
C HIS A 189 -1.24 28.79 12.83
N GLY A 190 -1.14 29.92 12.13
CA GLY A 190 -0.46 31.11 12.64
C GLY A 190 0.99 30.83 13.07
N ASP A 191 1.33 31.22 14.30
CA ASP A 191 2.68 31.03 14.88
C ASP A 191 2.89 29.62 15.48
N ASP A 192 1.84 28.80 15.60
CA ASP A 192 1.89 27.48 16.27
C ASP A 192 2.24 26.32 15.32
N GLY A 193 2.36 26.61 14.02
CA GLY A 193 2.76 25.65 12.99
C GLY A 193 1.64 25.28 12.04
N ASP A 194 1.92 24.37 11.12
CA ASP A 194 0.98 23.86 10.13
C ASP A 194 0.30 22.58 10.65
N ALA A 195 -1.00 22.39 10.37
CA ALA A 195 -1.77 21.22 10.76
C ALA A 195 -2.17 20.39 9.53
N GLN A 196 -1.93 19.08 9.59
CA GLN A 196 -2.27 18.14 8.54
C GLN A 196 -3.68 17.58 8.77
N PHE A 197 -4.51 17.65 7.72
CA PHE A 197 -5.83 17.02 7.64
C PHE A 197 -5.81 15.87 6.66
N VAL A 198 -6.30 14.72 7.09
CA VAL A 198 -6.31 13.47 6.32
C VAL A 198 -7.72 12.90 6.25
N GLY A 199 -8.16 12.52 5.07
CA GLY A 199 -9.45 11.89 4.86
C GLY A 199 -9.39 10.38 5.04
N VAL A 200 -10.38 9.85 5.76
CA VAL A 200 -10.50 8.41 6.09
C VAL A 200 -11.91 7.87 5.85
N GLY A 201 -12.77 8.65 5.21
CA GLY A 201 -14.14 8.27 4.92
C GLY A 201 -14.55 8.65 3.51
N MET A 202 -15.78 9.15 3.38
CA MET A 202 -16.36 9.48 2.09
C MET A 202 -16.50 11.00 1.92
N SER A 203 -16.17 11.49 0.73
CA SER A 203 -16.45 12.87 0.35
C SER A 203 -17.78 12.95 -0.40
N ASN A 204 -18.63 13.91 -0.01
CA ASN A 204 -19.85 14.26 -0.75
C ASN A 204 -19.59 15.32 -1.85
N ALA A 205 -18.34 15.78 -2.01
CA ALA A 205 -18.00 16.77 -3.02
C ALA A 205 -18.13 16.19 -4.43
N ASP A 206 -18.85 16.89 -5.32
CA ASP A 206 -18.87 16.57 -6.75
C ASP A 206 -17.52 16.98 -7.36
N LEU A 207 -16.61 16.01 -7.44
CA LEU A 207 -15.25 16.19 -7.96
C LEU A 207 -15.20 16.20 -9.51
N GLY A 208 -16.36 16.17 -10.18
CA GLY A 208 -16.47 16.25 -11.63
C GLY A 208 -16.14 14.94 -12.36
N VAL A 209 -16.24 15.01 -13.70
CA VAL A 209 -16.10 13.86 -14.61
C VAL A 209 -14.66 13.34 -14.59
N GLY A 210 -14.44 12.16 -14.02
CA GLY A 210 -13.12 11.53 -13.94
C GLY A 210 -12.72 11.03 -12.56
N THR A 211 -13.50 11.35 -11.51
CA THR A 211 -13.42 10.65 -10.23
C THR A 211 -14.53 9.61 -10.18
N THR A 212 -14.15 8.34 -10.10
CA THR A 212 -15.12 7.27 -9.90
C THR A 212 -15.73 7.42 -8.52
N ALA A 213 -17.07 7.39 -8.44
CA ALA A 213 -17.83 7.40 -7.18
C ALA A 213 -17.64 6.11 -6.35
N ASP A 214 -16.74 5.21 -6.78
CA ASP A 214 -16.26 4.09 -5.98
C ASP A 214 -15.38 4.65 -4.87
N THR A 215 -16.06 5.21 -3.88
CA THR A 215 -15.47 5.62 -2.62
C THR A 215 -15.07 4.37 -1.86
N THR A 216 -13.79 4.25 -1.56
CA THR A 216 -13.25 3.11 -0.80
C THR A 216 -13.90 3.07 0.58
N GLN A 217 -14.59 1.96 0.85
CA GLN A 217 -15.46 1.80 2.01
C GLN A 217 -14.72 1.36 3.28
N ALA A 218 -13.40 1.11 3.18
CA ALA A 218 -12.49 0.79 4.25
C ALA A 218 -11.13 1.47 4.02
N THR A 219 -10.53 2.06 5.04
CA THR A 219 -9.23 2.75 4.97
C THR A 219 -8.40 2.35 6.18
N LEU A 220 -7.17 1.91 5.95
CA LEU A 220 -6.19 1.68 7.01
C LEU A 220 -5.29 2.92 7.11
N VAL A 221 -5.11 3.42 8.32
CA VAL A 221 -4.18 4.49 8.63
C VAL A 221 -3.09 3.94 9.53
N ALA A 222 -1.84 4.12 9.13
CA ALA A 222 -0.67 3.86 9.95
C ALA A 222 -0.11 5.20 10.45
N LEU A 223 -0.23 5.44 11.76
CA LEU A 223 0.16 6.68 12.42
C LEU A 223 1.41 6.49 13.28
N TYR A 224 2.45 7.29 13.02
CA TYR A 224 3.75 7.22 13.71
C TYR A 224 3.96 8.38 14.68
N SER A 225 4.76 8.20 15.74
CA SER A 225 5.00 9.10 16.87
C SER A 225 5.49 10.52 16.52
N ASN A 226 6.03 10.70 15.32
CA ASN A 226 6.45 12.01 14.79
C ASN A 226 5.36 12.75 14.01
N GLY A 227 4.16 12.16 13.89
CA GLY A 227 3.05 12.66 13.09
C GLY A 227 3.05 12.20 11.63
N ALA A 228 4.05 11.41 11.19
CA ALA A 228 4.00 10.78 9.88
C ALA A 228 2.80 9.84 9.81
N ILE A 229 2.20 9.78 8.62
CA ILE A 229 0.98 9.04 8.37
C ILE A 229 1.04 8.39 7.00
N ASP A 230 0.72 7.10 6.95
CA ASP A 230 0.46 6.35 5.73
C ASP A 230 -1.03 5.98 5.68
N VAL A 231 -1.62 6.08 4.50
CA VAL A 231 -3.05 5.90 4.26
C VAL A 231 -3.26 4.91 3.13
N SER A 232 -3.73 3.72 3.49
CA SER A 232 -4.01 2.65 2.54
C SER A 232 -5.52 2.49 2.32
N GLU A 233 -5.94 2.63 1.08
CA GLU A 233 -7.29 2.25 0.66
C GLU A 233 -7.45 0.73 0.63
N ILE A 234 -8.48 0.23 1.32
CA ILE A 234 -8.73 -1.20 1.49
C ILE A 234 -9.97 -1.60 0.69
N ASP A 235 -9.80 -2.52 -0.24
CA ASP A 235 -10.91 -3.22 -0.90
C ASP A 235 -11.21 -4.53 -0.14
N PRO A 236 -12.33 -4.62 0.62
CA PRO A 236 -12.70 -5.84 1.34
C PRO A 236 -12.78 -7.07 0.44
N GLN A 237 -13.05 -6.90 -0.86
CA GLN A 237 -13.13 -8.01 -1.81
C GLN A 237 -11.77 -8.66 -2.09
N LYS A 238 -10.66 -8.12 -1.57
CA LYS A 238 -9.32 -8.72 -1.64
C LYS A 238 -8.99 -9.63 -0.44
N PHE A 239 -9.95 -9.88 0.46
CA PHE A 239 -9.72 -10.63 1.69
C PHE A 239 -10.54 -11.92 1.77
N GLY A 240 -10.02 -12.89 2.52
CA GLY A 240 -10.60 -14.23 2.66
C GLY A 240 -10.82 -14.90 1.30
N LEU A 241 -11.88 -15.70 1.17
CA LEU A 241 -12.22 -16.36 -0.10
C LEU A 241 -12.43 -15.39 -1.26
N ARG A 242 -12.88 -14.15 -1.02
CA ARG A 242 -13.08 -13.16 -2.10
C ARG A 242 -11.74 -12.69 -2.69
N GLY A 243 -10.67 -12.75 -1.90
CA GLY A 243 -9.31 -12.43 -2.32
C GLY A 243 -8.65 -13.47 -3.23
N VAL A 244 -9.18 -14.69 -3.30
CA VAL A 244 -8.68 -15.71 -4.23
C VAL A 244 -9.09 -15.35 -5.66
N PRO A 245 -8.15 -15.34 -6.63
CA PRO A 245 -8.44 -15.07 -8.03
C PRO A 245 -9.62 -15.88 -8.58
N GLU A 246 -10.41 -15.23 -9.42
CA GLU A 246 -11.66 -15.76 -10.01
C GLU A 246 -12.81 -16.09 -9.04
N ILE A 247 -12.70 -15.84 -7.74
CA ILE A 247 -13.85 -15.98 -6.82
C ILE A 247 -14.68 -14.69 -6.84
N GLY A 248 -15.68 -14.66 -7.73
CA GLY A 248 -16.76 -13.66 -7.76
C GLY A 248 -17.84 -13.89 -6.68
N PRO A 249 -18.81 -12.95 -6.49
CA PRO A 249 -19.83 -13.06 -5.45
C PRO A 249 -20.63 -14.37 -5.53
N THR A 250 -21.00 -14.78 -6.75
CA THR A 250 -21.72 -16.04 -6.99
C THR A 250 -20.90 -17.27 -6.60
N ARG A 251 -19.60 -17.30 -6.93
CA ARG A 251 -18.72 -18.43 -6.57
C ARG A 251 -18.49 -18.49 -5.07
N PHE A 252 -18.36 -17.33 -4.43
CA PHE A 252 -18.28 -17.23 -2.98
C PHE A 252 -19.52 -17.82 -2.29
N GLU A 253 -20.73 -17.47 -2.74
CA GLU A 253 -21.97 -18.07 -2.22
C GLU A 253 -22.02 -19.59 -2.43
N THR A 254 -21.66 -20.08 -3.62
CA THR A 254 -21.59 -21.52 -3.91
C THR A 254 -20.64 -22.26 -2.96
N LEU A 255 -19.44 -21.72 -2.73
CA LEU A 255 -18.45 -22.35 -1.84
C LEU A 255 -18.96 -22.40 -0.40
N ARG A 256 -19.53 -21.28 0.07
CA ARG A 256 -20.09 -21.17 1.42
C ARG A 256 -21.28 -22.12 1.63
N ASP A 257 -22.18 -22.24 0.65
CA ASP A 257 -23.31 -23.17 0.72
C ASP A 257 -22.84 -24.65 0.74
N ALA A 258 -21.64 -24.92 0.23
CA ALA A 258 -20.96 -26.21 0.36
C ALA A 258 -20.16 -26.37 1.67
N GLY A 259 -20.16 -25.36 2.55
CA GLY A 259 -19.45 -25.35 3.83
C GLY A 259 -18.00 -24.88 3.76
N ILE A 260 -17.53 -24.41 2.60
CA ILE A 260 -16.16 -23.92 2.39
C ILE A 260 -16.15 -22.41 2.65
N THR A 261 -15.56 -21.99 3.76
CA THR A 261 -15.63 -20.60 4.26
C THR A 261 -14.28 -19.92 4.41
N THR A 262 -13.17 -20.66 4.36
CA THR A 262 -11.80 -20.12 4.47
C THR A 262 -10.94 -20.54 3.28
N VAL A 263 -9.82 -19.84 3.08
CA VAL A 263 -8.86 -20.13 1.99
C VAL A 263 -8.22 -21.51 2.18
N GLU A 264 -7.91 -21.88 3.41
CA GLU A 264 -7.35 -23.19 3.78
C GLU A 264 -8.36 -24.30 3.47
N ALA A 265 -9.62 -24.12 3.85
CA ALA A 265 -10.67 -25.08 3.56
C ALA A 265 -10.85 -25.28 2.05
N LEU A 266 -10.71 -24.22 1.25
CA LEU A 266 -10.75 -24.29 -0.20
C LEU A 266 -9.56 -25.05 -0.78
N ALA A 267 -8.34 -24.78 -0.29
CA ALA A 267 -7.13 -25.48 -0.70
C ALA A 267 -7.24 -27.00 -0.40
N ASP A 268 -7.72 -27.36 0.79
CA ASP A 268 -7.86 -28.75 1.25
C ASP A 268 -9.02 -29.52 0.60
N THR A 269 -9.98 -28.83 -0.02
CA THR A 269 -11.15 -29.49 -0.61
C THR A 269 -10.73 -30.32 -1.85
N PRO A 270 -11.05 -31.62 -1.93
CA PRO A 270 -10.67 -32.42 -3.08
C PRO A 270 -11.24 -31.85 -4.39
N LEU A 271 -10.40 -31.72 -5.42
CA LEU A 271 -10.77 -31.12 -6.72
C LEU A 271 -12.10 -31.68 -7.28
N ARG A 272 -12.32 -32.99 -7.13
CA ARG A 272 -13.57 -33.63 -7.57
C ARG A 272 -14.81 -32.98 -6.93
N GLN A 273 -14.77 -32.71 -5.63
CA GLN A 273 -15.89 -32.08 -4.93
C GLN A 273 -16.09 -30.65 -5.43
N LEU A 274 -15.01 -29.88 -5.63
CA LEU A 274 -15.09 -28.54 -6.22
C LEU A 274 -15.73 -28.55 -7.61
N THR A 275 -15.43 -29.55 -8.45
CA THR A 275 -16.03 -29.67 -9.79
C THR A 275 -17.50 -30.08 -9.81
N GLU A 276 -18.01 -30.62 -8.70
CA GLU A 276 -19.42 -30.96 -8.55
C GLU A 276 -20.26 -29.73 -8.16
N LEU A 277 -19.62 -28.62 -7.77
CA LEU A 277 -20.27 -27.36 -7.42
C LEU A 277 -20.68 -26.55 -8.65
N SER A 278 -21.86 -25.92 -8.57
CA SER A 278 -22.40 -25.11 -9.65
C SER A 278 -21.50 -23.90 -9.97
N GLY A 279 -21.13 -23.72 -11.24
CA GLY A 279 -20.29 -22.60 -11.68
C GLY A 279 -18.78 -22.82 -11.54
N LEU A 280 -18.35 -23.99 -11.06
CA LEU A 280 -16.95 -24.41 -10.95
C LEU A 280 -16.66 -25.61 -11.88
N GLY A 281 -16.34 -25.31 -13.14
CA GLY A 281 -15.81 -26.32 -14.05
C GLY A 281 -14.41 -26.78 -13.63
N ARG A 282 -13.93 -27.91 -14.18
CA ARG A 282 -12.62 -28.49 -13.83
C ARG A 282 -11.46 -27.50 -13.88
N THR A 283 -11.37 -26.69 -14.94
CA THR A 283 -10.30 -25.71 -15.09
C THR A 283 -10.37 -24.65 -14.00
N SER A 284 -11.51 -23.94 -13.84
CA SER A 284 -11.64 -22.92 -12.79
C SER A 284 -11.49 -23.49 -11.38
N ALA A 285 -12.00 -24.69 -11.11
CA ALA A 285 -11.82 -25.34 -9.81
C ALA A 285 -10.34 -25.61 -9.52
N SER A 286 -9.57 -26.07 -10.52
CA SER A 286 -8.12 -26.26 -10.39
C SER A 286 -7.40 -24.94 -10.17
N THR A 287 -7.70 -23.91 -10.97
CA THR A 287 -7.07 -22.59 -10.84
C THR A 287 -7.31 -21.98 -9.46
N ILE A 288 -8.57 -21.99 -9.00
CA ILE A 288 -8.96 -21.46 -7.71
C ILE A 288 -8.32 -22.24 -6.56
N GLN A 289 -8.28 -23.58 -6.65
CA GLN A 289 -7.63 -24.42 -5.65
C GLN A 289 -6.13 -24.14 -5.57
N THR A 290 -5.44 -24.08 -6.71
CA THR A 290 -3.99 -23.78 -6.75
C THR A 290 -3.70 -22.38 -6.22
N ALA A 291 -4.53 -21.39 -6.52
CA ALA A 291 -4.36 -20.05 -5.96
C ALA A 291 -4.61 -20.01 -4.44
N ALA A 292 -5.62 -20.74 -3.96
CA ALA A 292 -5.87 -20.89 -2.52
C ALA A 292 -4.73 -21.62 -1.80
N GLU A 293 -4.15 -22.65 -2.43
CA GLU A 293 -3.00 -23.38 -1.90
C GLU A 293 -1.74 -22.51 -1.84
N ALA A 294 -1.49 -21.70 -2.88
CA ALA A 294 -0.38 -20.75 -2.88
C ALA A 294 -0.51 -19.75 -1.71
N GLN A 295 -1.71 -19.18 -1.52
CA GLN A 295 -2.00 -18.23 -0.43
C GLN A 295 -1.94 -18.90 0.96
N SER A 296 -2.51 -20.09 1.14
CA SER A 296 -2.55 -20.75 2.45
C SER A 296 -1.20 -21.31 2.90
N THR A 297 -0.34 -21.67 1.95
CA THR A 297 0.99 -22.22 2.23
C THR A 297 2.09 -21.17 2.19
N ASN A 298 1.79 -19.93 1.81
CA ASN A 298 2.78 -18.87 1.63
C ASN A 298 3.90 -19.30 0.67
N THR A 299 3.53 -19.95 -0.44
CA THR A 299 4.50 -20.40 -1.45
C THR A 299 4.04 -20.09 -2.87
N VAL A 300 5.02 -19.94 -3.77
CA VAL A 300 4.77 -19.90 -5.21
C VAL A 300 4.51 -21.32 -5.73
N LEU A 301 3.39 -21.50 -6.43
CA LEU A 301 3.06 -22.77 -7.08
C LEU A 301 3.14 -22.65 -8.60
N PRO A 302 3.80 -23.58 -9.30
CA PRO A 302 3.89 -23.55 -10.75
C PRO A 302 2.54 -23.88 -11.39
N THR A 303 2.14 -23.10 -12.39
CA THR A 303 0.90 -23.32 -13.16
C THR A 303 1.13 -23.49 -14.67
N GLY A 304 2.32 -23.14 -15.15
CA GLY A 304 2.73 -23.23 -16.56
C GLY A 304 4.13 -23.85 -16.71
N ASP A 305 4.59 -23.94 -17.95
CA ASP A 305 5.87 -24.58 -18.33
C ASP A 305 6.86 -23.64 -19.04
N ASP A 306 6.58 -22.33 -19.05
CA ASP A 306 7.49 -21.34 -19.61
C ASP A 306 8.71 -21.15 -18.69
N SER A 307 9.86 -20.83 -19.27
CA SER A 307 11.10 -20.66 -18.51
C SER A 307 11.33 -19.20 -18.12
N LEU A 308 11.91 -18.99 -16.94
CA LEU A 308 12.59 -17.73 -16.62
C LEU A 308 13.85 -17.55 -17.49
N PRO A 309 14.39 -16.32 -17.58
CA PRO A 309 15.71 -16.08 -18.15
C PRO A 309 16.77 -17.02 -17.57
N ASN A 310 17.64 -17.55 -18.43
CA ASN A 310 18.67 -18.54 -18.06
C ASN A 310 20.04 -17.91 -17.73
N GLN A 311 20.11 -16.58 -17.80
CA GLN A 311 21.27 -15.79 -17.46
C GLN A 311 21.04 -15.12 -16.12
N ASP A 312 22.12 -14.85 -15.39
CA ASP A 312 22.09 -14.12 -14.13
C ASP A 312 21.49 -12.70 -14.35
N PRO A 313 20.29 -12.42 -13.81
CA PRO A 313 19.60 -11.15 -14.06
C PRO A 313 20.17 -10.01 -13.21
N VAL A 314 19.79 -8.79 -13.57
CA VAL A 314 19.86 -7.62 -12.69
C VAL A 314 18.44 -7.15 -12.42
N PHE A 315 18.14 -6.79 -11.18
CA PHE A 315 16.81 -6.32 -10.78
C PHE A 315 16.81 -4.82 -10.73
N ILE A 316 15.76 -4.19 -11.25
CA ILE A 316 15.61 -2.74 -11.23
C ILE A 316 14.22 -2.35 -10.71
N ASP A 317 14.19 -1.16 -10.13
CA ASP A 317 13.00 -0.41 -9.78
C ASP A 317 13.30 1.09 -9.97
N ILE A 318 12.26 1.91 -10.16
CA ILE A 318 12.41 3.35 -10.36
C ILE A 318 11.53 4.16 -9.41
N GLU A 319 12.08 5.27 -8.95
CA GLU A 319 11.29 6.29 -8.26
C GLU A 319 11.01 7.49 -9.15
N THR A 320 9.77 7.98 -9.08
CA THR A 320 9.29 9.05 -9.95
C THR A 320 8.69 10.21 -9.16
N ASP A 321 8.34 11.30 -9.87
CA ASP A 321 7.59 12.42 -9.32
C ASP A 321 6.06 12.19 -9.28
N GLY A 322 5.62 10.95 -9.53
CA GLY A 322 4.23 10.53 -9.45
C GLY A 322 3.84 9.48 -10.50
N LEU A 323 2.57 9.06 -10.50
CA LEU A 323 2.06 7.98 -11.37
C LEU A 323 1.98 8.34 -12.86
N ASN A 324 1.99 9.63 -13.22
CA ASN A 324 2.17 10.10 -14.59
C ASN A 324 3.52 10.82 -14.64
N PRO A 325 4.63 10.06 -14.66
CA PRO A 325 5.92 10.61 -14.32
C PRO A 325 6.41 11.57 -15.40
N SER A 326 6.92 12.73 -14.98
CA SER A 326 7.71 13.60 -15.84
C SER A 326 9.21 13.32 -15.70
N THR A 327 9.59 12.64 -14.62
CA THR A 327 10.96 12.19 -14.39
C THR A 327 11.01 10.91 -13.57
N ALA A 328 12.00 10.06 -13.88
CA ALA A 328 12.47 9.00 -13.00
C ALA A 328 13.76 9.50 -12.36
N TRP A 329 13.67 9.98 -11.12
CA TRP A 329 14.77 10.67 -10.45
C TRP A 329 15.75 9.70 -9.76
N LEU A 330 15.35 8.44 -9.58
CA LEU A 330 16.21 7.35 -9.13
C LEU A 330 15.91 6.09 -9.94
N ILE A 331 16.98 5.41 -10.37
CA ILE A 331 16.93 4.02 -10.81
C ILE A 331 17.72 3.21 -9.77
N GLY A 332 17.03 2.37 -9.02
CA GLY A 332 17.64 1.40 -8.12
C GLY A 332 18.01 0.15 -8.90
N VAL A 333 19.18 -0.43 -8.60
CA VAL A 333 19.64 -1.66 -9.22
C VAL A 333 20.17 -2.60 -8.16
N LEU A 334 19.70 -3.84 -8.16
CA LEU A 334 20.31 -4.94 -7.42
C LEU A 334 21.08 -5.86 -8.37
N ASP A 335 22.38 -5.95 -8.17
CA ASP A 335 23.26 -6.89 -8.85
C ASP A 335 23.54 -8.10 -7.95
N GLY A 336 22.90 -9.23 -8.27
CA GLY A 336 23.00 -10.48 -7.50
C GLY A 336 21.69 -10.86 -6.82
N GLY A 337 21.78 -11.72 -5.80
CA GLY A 337 20.63 -12.23 -5.05
C GLY A 337 20.07 -11.25 -4.00
N PRO A 338 18.93 -11.58 -3.37
CA PRO A 338 18.21 -10.71 -2.44
C PRO A 338 18.99 -10.43 -1.14
N GLU A 339 19.80 -11.37 -0.65
CA GLU A 339 20.59 -11.19 0.59
C GLU A 339 21.96 -10.56 0.31
N ASP A 340 22.80 -11.21 -0.50
CA ASP A 340 24.20 -10.80 -0.74
C ASP A 340 24.40 -9.87 -1.95
N GLY A 341 23.32 -9.46 -2.61
CA GLY A 341 23.36 -8.60 -3.79
C GLY A 341 23.89 -7.21 -3.51
N HIS A 342 24.61 -6.65 -4.49
CA HIS A 342 25.12 -5.30 -4.44
C HIS A 342 24.08 -4.31 -4.98
N TYR A 343 23.51 -3.51 -4.07
CA TYR A 343 22.64 -2.40 -4.46
C TYR A 343 23.45 -1.21 -4.99
N MET A 344 22.96 -0.60 -6.06
CA MET A 344 23.48 0.63 -6.66
C MET A 344 22.32 1.59 -6.94
N SER A 345 22.48 2.85 -6.52
CA SER A 345 21.56 3.92 -6.81
C SER A 345 22.08 4.82 -7.93
N PHE A 346 21.29 4.98 -8.99
CA PHE A 346 21.52 5.97 -10.04
C PHE A 346 20.55 7.13 -9.83
N ARG A 347 20.89 7.99 -8.87
CA ARG A 347 20.08 9.16 -8.49
C ARG A 347 20.46 10.41 -9.28
N GLU A 348 19.46 11.13 -9.75
CA GLU A 348 19.59 12.49 -10.27
C GLU A 348 20.28 13.40 -9.24
N GLN A 349 21.43 13.98 -9.62
CA GLN A 349 22.19 14.89 -8.75
C GLN A 349 21.79 16.36 -8.97
N ALA A 350 21.41 16.71 -10.20
CA ALA A 350 20.89 18.02 -10.55
C ALA A 350 19.60 17.88 -11.37
N VAL A 351 18.56 18.60 -10.95
CA VAL A 351 17.23 18.53 -11.54
C VAL A 351 17.27 18.70 -13.05
N GLY A 352 16.80 17.68 -13.77
CA GLY A 352 16.64 17.65 -15.22
C GLY A 352 17.93 17.51 -16.01
N ASP A 353 19.06 17.14 -15.39
CA ASP A 353 20.33 17.00 -16.12
C ASP A 353 20.45 15.68 -16.90
N GLY A 354 19.71 14.65 -16.49
CA GLY A 354 19.74 13.30 -17.07
C GLY A 354 21.06 12.55 -16.87
N SER A 355 21.98 13.03 -16.03
CA SER A 355 23.32 12.43 -15.85
C SER A 355 23.27 11.04 -15.24
N HIS A 356 22.28 10.77 -14.38
CA HIS A 356 22.05 9.46 -13.77
C HIS A 356 21.64 8.40 -14.79
N LEU A 357 20.90 8.78 -15.84
CA LEU A 357 20.53 7.89 -16.95
C LEU A 357 21.75 7.44 -17.75
N GLU A 358 22.66 8.37 -18.06
CA GLU A 358 23.93 8.05 -18.74
C GLU A 358 24.80 7.13 -17.87
N ALA A 359 24.88 7.41 -16.57
CA ALA A 359 25.60 6.57 -15.62
C ALA A 359 25.02 5.14 -15.54
N PHE A 360 23.70 5.02 -15.44
CA PHE A 360 22.98 3.74 -15.47
C PHE A 360 23.26 2.99 -16.76
N MET A 361 23.10 3.63 -17.91
CA MET A 361 23.35 3.01 -19.21
C MET A 361 24.81 2.63 -19.43
N THR A 362 25.76 3.42 -18.92
CA THR A 362 27.19 3.10 -18.95
C THR A 362 27.49 1.84 -18.13
N TRP A 363 26.95 1.75 -16.92
CA TRP A 363 27.07 0.55 -16.09
C TRP A 363 26.40 -0.65 -16.76
N LEU A 364 25.18 -0.48 -17.29
CA LEU A 364 24.39 -1.53 -17.91
C LEU A 364 25.10 -2.10 -19.15
N THR A 365 25.70 -1.25 -19.98
CA THR A 365 26.45 -1.61 -21.21
C THR A 365 27.86 -2.11 -20.97
N GLY A 366 28.45 -1.76 -19.84
CA GLY A 366 29.73 -2.31 -19.38
C GLY A 366 29.56 -3.54 -18.50
N ALA A 367 29.31 -3.32 -17.21
CA ALA A 367 29.35 -4.34 -16.16
C ALA A 367 28.24 -5.38 -16.28
N ALA A 368 27.02 -4.96 -16.64
CA ALA A 368 25.86 -5.86 -16.81
C ALA A 368 25.57 -6.22 -18.28
N SER A 369 26.61 -6.23 -19.12
CA SER A 369 26.44 -6.53 -20.56
C SER A 369 25.89 -7.94 -20.78
N GLY A 370 24.82 -8.05 -21.57
CA GLY A 370 24.18 -9.32 -21.93
C GLY A 370 23.32 -9.97 -20.83
N ARG A 371 23.18 -9.34 -19.66
CA ARG A 371 22.31 -9.81 -18.58
C ARG A 371 20.86 -9.31 -18.78
N PRO A 372 19.85 -10.12 -18.44
CA PRO A 372 18.45 -9.69 -18.42
C PRO A 372 18.21 -8.59 -17.40
N VAL A 373 17.35 -7.64 -17.73
CA VAL A 373 16.88 -6.59 -16.81
C VAL A 373 15.48 -6.98 -16.34
N VAL A 374 15.33 -7.25 -15.05
CA VAL A 374 14.09 -7.71 -14.44
C VAL A 374 13.44 -6.60 -13.64
N ALA A 375 12.14 -6.39 -13.84
CA ALA A 375 11.32 -5.45 -13.07
C ALA A 375 9.97 -6.10 -12.71
N TRP A 376 9.30 -5.58 -11.67
CA TRP A 376 7.93 -5.96 -11.34
C TRP A 376 6.96 -5.02 -12.05
N ASN A 377 6.10 -5.53 -12.94
CA ASN A 377 5.20 -4.69 -13.76
C ASN A 377 5.94 -3.74 -14.73
N GLY A 378 7.21 -4.01 -15.03
CA GLY A 378 8.07 -3.14 -15.83
C GLY A 378 7.56 -2.85 -17.24
N TYR A 379 6.83 -3.76 -17.89
CA TYR A 379 6.29 -3.48 -19.24
C TYR A 379 5.23 -2.39 -19.23
N ARG A 380 4.59 -2.13 -18.09
CA ARG A 380 3.53 -1.13 -17.95
C ARG A 380 4.00 0.15 -17.28
N PHE A 381 5.20 0.18 -16.71
CA PHE A 381 5.68 1.32 -15.95
C PHE A 381 7.17 1.59 -16.18
N ASP A 382 8.06 0.84 -15.55
CA ASP A 382 9.50 1.10 -15.48
C ASP A 382 10.15 1.26 -16.86
N PHE A 383 9.95 0.28 -17.74
CA PHE A 383 10.64 0.27 -19.02
C PHE A 383 10.17 1.38 -19.97
N PRO A 384 8.85 1.65 -20.12
CA PRO A 384 8.38 2.83 -20.83
C PRO A 384 8.92 4.14 -20.26
N VAL A 385 8.92 4.32 -18.93
CA VAL A 385 9.35 5.56 -18.28
C VAL A 385 10.83 5.83 -18.52
N ILE A 386 11.69 4.81 -18.33
CA ILE A 386 13.14 4.92 -18.64
C ILE A 386 13.33 5.24 -20.14
N THR A 387 12.54 4.62 -21.02
CA THR A 387 12.62 4.89 -22.47
C THR A 387 12.30 6.35 -22.79
N GLU A 388 11.25 6.92 -22.21
CA GLU A 388 10.85 8.32 -22.41
C GLU A 388 11.92 9.28 -21.88
N GLN A 389 12.49 9.00 -20.70
CA GLN A 389 13.58 9.79 -20.13
C GLN A 389 14.85 9.75 -21.00
N LEU A 390 15.23 8.58 -21.52
CA LEU A 390 16.36 8.45 -22.44
C LEU A 390 16.09 9.19 -23.75
N GLN A 391 14.88 9.12 -24.32
CA GLN A 391 14.53 9.88 -25.52
C GLN A 391 14.69 11.40 -25.34
N GLN A 392 14.40 11.90 -24.14
CA GLN A 392 14.51 13.32 -23.81
C GLN A 392 15.94 13.77 -23.57
N HIS A 393 16.73 13.00 -22.80
CA HIS A 393 18.04 13.43 -22.31
C HIS A 393 19.22 12.85 -23.09
N HIS A 394 19.14 11.58 -23.51
CA HIS A 394 20.21 10.83 -24.18
C HIS A 394 19.66 9.96 -25.32
N PRO A 395 19.14 10.59 -26.40
CA PRO A 395 18.44 9.86 -27.47
C PRO A 395 19.33 8.83 -28.19
N ASP A 396 20.65 8.99 -28.13
CA ASP A 396 21.66 8.06 -28.65
C ASP A 396 21.77 6.76 -27.83
N LEU A 397 21.28 6.73 -26.59
CA LEU A 397 21.29 5.55 -25.73
C LEU A 397 20.00 4.72 -25.80
N VAL A 398 18.96 5.23 -26.47
CA VAL A 398 17.64 4.56 -26.55
C VAL A 398 17.73 3.19 -27.19
N GLU A 399 18.45 3.06 -28.32
CA GLU A 399 18.62 1.77 -29.01
C GLU A 399 19.29 0.74 -28.09
N ALA A 400 20.35 1.15 -27.39
CA ALA A 400 21.07 0.29 -26.44
C ALA A 400 20.21 -0.16 -25.25
N TRP A 401 19.20 0.64 -24.86
CA TRP A 401 18.22 0.28 -23.83
C TRP A 401 17.15 -0.67 -24.36
N THR A 402 16.54 -0.36 -25.51
CA THR A 402 15.45 -1.16 -26.09
C THR A 402 15.93 -2.51 -26.61
N ASP A 403 17.20 -2.64 -26.96
CA ASP A 403 17.82 -3.91 -27.37
C ASP A 403 18.10 -4.84 -26.18
N ARG A 404 17.93 -4.37 -24.94
CA ARG A 404 18.08 -5.22 -23.76
C ARG A 404 16.99 -6.24 -23.64
N TYR A 405 17.38 -7.40 -23.12
CA TYR A 405 16.39 -8.38 -22.70
C TYR A 405 15.70 -7.89 -21.42
N GLN A 406 14.59 -7.18 -21.60
CA GLN A 406 13.70 -6.73 -20.53
C GLN A 406 12.71 -7.84 -20.19
N PHE A 407 12.58 -8.14 -18.90
CA PHE A 407 11.73 -9.21 -18.39
C PHE A 407 10.84 -8.71 -17.25
N ASP A 408 9.52 -8.85 -17.42
CA ASP A 408 8.53 -8.49 -16.42
C ASP A 408 8.08 -9.74 -15.65
N ALA A 409 8.45 -9.82 -14.37
CA ALA A 409 8.18 -10.98 -13.53
C ALA A 409 6.69 -11.15 -13.23
N LEU A 410 5.95 -10.05 -13.03
CA LEU A 410 4.51 -10.08 -12.78
C LEU A 410 3.75 -10.58 -14.03
N TRP A 411 4.10 -10.05 -15.20
CA TRP A 411 3.48 -10.47 -16.46
C TRP A 411 3.79 -11.94 -16.76
N TRP A 412 5.02 -12.40 -16.54
CA TRP A 412 5.38 -13.81 -16.71
C TRP A 412 4.56 -14.73 -15.79
N ALA A 413 4.45 -14.38 -14.51
CA ALA A 413 3.74 -15.17 -13.53
C ALA A 413 2.24 -15.26 -13.84
N THR A 414 1.62 -14.14 -14.21
CA THR A 414 0.15 -14.03 -14.23
C THR A 414 -0.49 -14.09 -15.61
N SER A 415 0.27 -13.79 -16.67
CA SER A 415 -0.31 -13.49 -17.99
C SER A 415 0.33 -14.27 -19.14
N LYS A 416 1.66 -14.41 -19.15
CA LYS A 416 2.38 -15.07 -20.24
C LYS A 416 1.89 -16.51 -20.42
N ASN A 417 1.42 -16.84 -21.62
CA ASN A 417 0.88 -18.17 -21.96
C ASN A 417 -0.24 -18.67 -21.02
N GLY A 418 -1.00 -17.76 -20.40
CA GLY A 418 -2.06 -18.11 -19.44
C GLY A 418 -1.63 -18.10 -17.97
N GLY A 419 -0.38 -17.73 -17.68
CA GLY A 419 0.18 -17.63 -16.33
C GLY A 419 1.04 -18.85 -15.98
N ASN A 420 2.24 -18.59 -15.45
CA ASN A 420 3.22 -19.61 -15.10
C ASN A 420 3.32 -19.89 -13.61
N ALA A 421 2.76 -19.02 -12.76
CA ALA A 421 2.76 -19.21 -11.32
C ALA A 421 1.51 -18.65 -10.65
N ALA A 422 1.02 -19.37 -9.63
CA ALA A 422 0.13 -18.82 -8.61
C ALA A 422 0.98 -18.19 -7.50
N LEU A 423 0.69 -16.93 -7.17
CA LEU A 423 1.42 -16.14 -6.19
C LEU A 423 0.72 -16.19 -4.82
N PRO A 424 1.47 -16.18 -3.71
CA PRO A 424 0.92 -16.31 -2.36
C PRO A 424 0.30 -15.02 -1.80
N GLY A 425 0.58 -13.86 -2.40
CA GLY A 425 0.07 -12.59 -1.91
C GLY A 425 -1.46 -12.47 -1.99
N ARG A 426 -2.05 -11.75 -1.02
CA ARG A 426 -3.49 -11.37 -1.05
C ARG A 426 -3.87 -10.55 -2.30
N THR A 427 -2.89 -9.85 -2.87
CA THR A 427 -2.94 -9.33 -4.23
C THR A 427 -1.59 -9.56 -4.90
N ASN A 428 -1.48 -9.24 -6.20
CA ASN A 428 -0.22 -9.30 -6.94
C ASN A 428 0.60 -8.00 -6.87
N LYS A 429 0.39 -7.17 -5.84
CA LYS A 429 1.32 -6.06 -5.54
C LYS A 429 2.66 -6.64 -5.08
N LEU A 430 3.76 -5.94 -5.34
CA LEU A 430 5.10 -6.40 -4.97
C LEU A 430 5.17 -6.67 -3.47
N GLU A 431 4.75 -5.68 -2.66
CA GLU A 431 4.80 -5.76 -1.19
C GLU A 431 4.04 -6.98 -0.67
N HIS A 432 2.82 -7.24 -1.17
CA HIS A 432 1.98 -8.34 -0.67
C HIS A 432 2.52 -9.73 -1.04
N VAL A 433 3.18 -9.85 -2.18
CA VAL A 433 3.77 -11.14 -2.60
C VAL A 433 5.07 -11.38 -1.83
N ALA A 434 5.87 -10.33 -1.63
CA ALA A 434 7.12 -10.42 -0.86
C ALA A 434 6.84 -10.73 0.62
N ASP A 435 5.91 -10.02 1.25
CA ASP A 435 5.47 -10.26 2.64
C ASP A 435 4.96 -11.69 2.83
N ALA A 436 4.11 -12.18 1.92
CA ALA A 436 3.64 -13.56 1.95
C ALA A 436 4.77 -14.59 1.74
N LEU A 437 5.94 -14.20 1.23
CA LEU A 437 7.13 -15.04 1.13
C LEU A 437 8.11 -14.85 2.31
N GLY A 438 7.74 -14.03 3.29
CA GLY A 438 8.54 -13.77 4.49
C GLY A 438 9.60 -12.68 4.33
N TRP A 439 9.48 -11.83 3.30
CA TRP A 439 10.32 -10.63 3.17
C TRP A 439 9.77 -9.51 4.05
N GLU A 440 10.65 -8.94 4.89
CA GLU A 440 10.34 -7.79 5.74
C GLU A 440 11.16 -6.58 5.27
N PRO A 441 10.53 -5.47 4.82
CA PRO A 441 11.26 -4.28 4.38
C PRO A 441 11.89 -3.53 5.57
N SER A 442 12.99 -2.84 5.29
CA SER A 442 13.70 -2.01 6.27
C SER A 442 13.16 -0.57 6.38
N THR A 443 12.30 -0.17 5.43
CA THR A 443 11.72 1.17 5.32
C THR A 443 10.20 1.20 5.50
N ASN A 444 9.71 0.49 6.53
CA ASN A 444 8.29 0.43 6.87
C ASN A 444 7.60 1.81 6.88
N GLY A 445 6.43 1.89 6.25
CA GLY A 445 5.58 3.08 6.23
C GLY A 445 5.94 4.17 5.22
N ILE A 446 6.96 3.96 4.39
CA ILE A 446 7.22 4.85 3.25
C ILE A 446 6.38 4.35 2.07
N ASP A 447 5.63 5.25 1.43
CA ASP A 447 4.86 4.95 0.22
C ASP A 447 5.30 5.83 -0.96
N GLY A 448 5.07 5.34 -2.18
CA GLY A 448 5.44 6.06 -3.40
C GLY A 448 4.79 7.44 -3.54
N GLU A 449 3.62 7.69 -2.94
CA GLU A 449 2.98 9.01 -2.96
C GLU A 449 3.77 10.02 -2.10
N THR A 450 4.22 9.62 -0.91
CA THR A 450 5.06 10.42 -0.03
C THR A 450 6.40 10.71 -0.68
N VAL A 451 7.03 9.69 -1.27
CA VAL A 451 8.30 9.82 -2.01
C VAL A 451 8.16 10.83 -3.16
N ALA A 452 7.12 10.71 -3.99
CA ALA A 452 6.84 11.64 -5.09
C ALA A 452 6.60 13.08 -4.62
N LYS A 453 5.87 13.26 -3.50
CA LYS A 453 5.63 14.59 -2.89
C LYS A 453 6.93 15.23 -2.41
N LEU A 454 7.79 14.46 -1.72
CA LEU A 454 9.09 14.93 -1.24
C LEU A 454 9.97 15.40 -2.40
N TYR A 455 10.10 14.56 -3.43
CA TYR A 455 10.91 14.91 -4.60
C TYR A 455 10.32 16.09 -5.37
N THR A 456 9.01 16.14 -5.60
CA THR A 456 8.35 17.26 -6.31
C THR A 456 8.57 18.58 -5.58
N ALA A 457 8.44 18.59 -4.25
CA ALA A 457 8.66 19.78 -3.45
C ALA A 457 10.12 20.23 -3.47
N TYR A 458 11.08 19.29 -3.39
CA TYR A 458 12.50 19.58 -3.61
C TYR A 458 12.74 20.22 -4.99
N ARG A 459 12.19 19.62 -6.04
CA ARG A 459 12.30 20.09 -7.43
C ARG A 459 11.78 21.52 -7.59
N SER A 460 10.61 21.84 -7.01
CA SER A 460 10.03 23.18 -7.04
C SER A 460 10.88 24.22 -6.29
N GLN A 461 11.55 23.84 -5.21
CA GLN A 461 12.47 24.73 -4.49
C GLN A 461 13.72 25.02 -5.33
N VAL A 462 14.30 24.01 -5.97
CA VAL A 462 15.46 24.16 -6.86
C VAL A 462 15.15 25.03 -8.08
N ALA A 463 13.95 24.89 -8.65
CA ALA A 463 13.50 25.70 -9.79
C ALA A 463 13.27 27.19 -9.44
N GLY A 464 13.23 27.55 -8.15
CA GLY A 464 12.95 28.91 -7.69
C GLY A 464 11.47 29.29 -7.74
N ASP A 465 10.58 28.30 -7.86
CA ASP A 465 9.12 28.50 -7.91
C ASP A 465 8.53 28.89 -6.54
N THR A 466 9.31 28.73 -5.46
CA THR A 466 8.98 29.15 -4.08
C THR A 466 9.84 30.34 -3.65
N HIS A 467 9.20 31.40 -3.13
CA HIS A 467 9.90 32.63 -2.72
C HIS A 467 10.72 32.42 -1.44
N ALA A 468 12.04 32.61 -1.56
CA ALA A 468 13.00 32.91 -0.49
C ALA A 468 13.10 31.90 0.67
N GLY A 469 13.71 30.74 0.42
CA GLY A 469 14.19 29.81 1.45
C GLY A 469 15.44 29.05 0.99
N THR A 470 16.22 28.53 1.94
CA THR A 470 17.26 27.52 1.68
C THR A 470 16.58 26.27 1.11
N VAL A 471 17.12 25.68 0.05
CA VAL A 471 16.63 24.39 -0.48
C VAL A 471 16.75 23.33 0.63
N VAL A 472 15.64 22.70 0.96
CA VAL A 472 15.60 21.59 1.91
C VAL A 472 15.76 20.31 1.12
N GLU A 473 16.90 19.64 1.31
CA GLU A 473 17.15 18.34 0.69
C GLU A 473 16.29 17.26 1.38
N PRO A 474 15.66 16.36 0.61
CA PRO A 474 15.08 15.13 1.14
C PRO A 474 16.14 14.28 1.86
N ASP A 475 15.68 13.38 2.73
CA ASP A 475 16.52 12.33 3.31
C ASP A 475 16.83 11.28 2.24
N TRP A 476 17.79 11.60 1.36
CA TRP A 476 18.11 10.77 0.21
C TRP A 476 18.53 9.36 0.58
N ASP A 477 19.27 9.19 1.67
CA ASP A 477 19.71 7.87 2.14
C ASP A 477 18.51 6.99 2.55
N ARG A 478 17.39 7.59 2.99
CA ARG A 478 16.16 6.86 3.25
C ARG A 478 15.38 6.54 1.99
N LEU A 479 15.31 7.47 1.05
CA LEU A 479 14.60 7.25 -0.21
C LEU A 479 15.31 6.22 -1.10
N GLU A 480 16.65 6.21 -1.10
CA GLU A 480 17.44 5.18 -1.78
C GLU A 480 17.26 3.81 -1.13
N ARG A 481 17.17 3.73 0.21
CA ARG A 481 16.85 2.46 0.91
C ARG A 481 15.44 1.94 0.63
N TYR A 482 14.47 2.82 0.43
CA TYR A 482 13.12 2.43 0.03
C TYR A 482 13.15 1.72 -1.34
N CYS A 483 13.82 2.31 -2.33
CA CYS A 483 14.01 1.68 -3.63
C CYS A 483 14.88 0.39 -3.53
N GLU A 484 15.85 0.34 -2.61
CA GLU A 484 16.60 -0.90 -2.30
C GLU A 484 15.69 -2.03 -1.79
N ASP A 485 14.76 -1.73 -0.88
CA ASP A 485 13.79 -2.70 -0.38
C ASP A 485 12.95 -3.29 -1.53
N ASP A 486 12.52 -2.47 -2.50
CA ASP A 486 11.70 -2.91 -3.64
C ASP A 486 12.48 -3.85 -4.58
N VAL A 487 13.73 -3.53 -4.93
CA VAL A 487 14.54 -4.43 -5.77
C VAL A 487 14.94 -5.72 -5.04
N ARG A 488 15.11 -5.69 -3.72
CA ARG A 488 15.37 -6.90 -2.91
C ARG A 488 14.11 -7.75 -2.73
N ALA A 489 12.94 -7.13 -2.57
CA ALA A 489 11.65 -7.81 -2.59
C ALA A 489 11.43 -8.53 -3.93
N LEU A 490 11.70 -7.83 -5.05
CA LEU A 490 11.62 -8.42 -6.39
C LEU A 490 12.58 -9.60 -6.56
N ALA A 491 13.84 -9.45 -6.13
CA ALA A 491 14.82 -10.53 -6.20
C ALA A 491 14.38 -11.75 -5.38
N THR A 492 13.82 -11.54 -4.18
CA THR A 492 13.25 -12.60 -3.34
C THR A 492 12.14 -13.33 -4.08
N ILE A 493 11.17 -12.61 -4.64
CA ILE A 493 10.08 -13.22 -5.43
C ILE A 493 10.64 -14.00 -6.61
N TYR A 494 11.64 -13.46 -7.31
CA TYR A 494 12.24 -14.10 -8.47
C TYR A 494 12.92 -15.44 -8.12
N GLU A 495 13.63 -15.52 -6.99
CA GLU A 495 14.21 -16.78 -6.51
C GLU A 495 13.12 -17.84 -6.23
N HIS A 496 12.01 -17.44 -5.63
CA HIS A 496 10.87 -18.33 -5.41
C HIS A 496 10.20 -18.79 -6.71
N LEU A 497 10.07 -17.90 -7.71
CA LEU A 497 9.59 -18.26 -9.05
C LEU A 497 10.53 -19.28 -9.72
N GLU A 498 11.84 -19.08 -9.62
CA GLU A 498 12.83 -19.98 -10.20
C GLU A 498 12.81 -21.37 -9.53
N ALA A 499 12.71 -21.40 -8.20
CA ALA A 499 12.57 -22.64 -7.45
C ALA A 499 11.28 -23.40 -7.83
N ALA A 500 10.16 -22.70 -8.01
CA ALA A 500 8.89 -23.30 -8.44
C ALA A 500 8.97 -23.87 -9.86
N ALA A 501 9.55 -23.13 -10.81
CA ALA A 501 9.69 -23.57 -12.20
C ALA A 501 10.61 -24.81 -12.34
N ARG A 502 11.65 -24.93 -11.51
CA ARG A 502 12.54 -26.10 -11.47
C ARG A 502 11.82 -27.37 -10.97
N ARG A 503 11.02 -27.27 -9.90
CA ARG A 503 10.29 -28.43 -9.34
C ARG A 503 9.31 -29.04 -10.34
N ASP A 504 8.60 -28.22 -11.11
CA ASP A 504 7.69 -28.72 -12.16
C ASP A 504 8.44 -29.50 -13.26
N SER A 505 9.61 -28.99 -13.68
CA SER A 505 10.47 -29.66 -14.66
C SER A 505 10.96 -31.04 -14.19
N GLU A 506 11.29 -31.18 -12.90
CA GLU A 506 11.72 -32.47 -12.31
C GLU A 506 10.57 -33.48 -12.23
N THR A 507 9.37 -33.04 -11.81
CA THR A 507 8.19 -33.92 -11.70
C THR A 507 7.63 -34.38 -13.06
N LYS A 508 7.88 -33.62 -14.14
CA LYS A 508 7.52 -33.98 -15.51
C LYS A 508 8.51 -34.95 -16.19
N THR A 509 9.67 -35.24 -15.59
CA THR A 509 10.60 -36.24 -16.14
C THR A 509 10.02 -37.64 -15.92
N PRO A 510 9.61 -38.37 -16.98
CA PRO A 510 9.11 -39.72 -16.80
C PRO A 510 10.27 -40.59 -16.35
N THR A 511 10.16 -41.23 -15.19
CA THR A 511 11.00 -42.38 -14.82
C THR A 511 10.64 -43.53 -15.76
N GLY A 512 11.13 -43.46 -16.99
CA GLY A 512 11.06 -44.51 -18.00
C GLY A 512 12.08 -45.61 -17.72
N GLU A 513 12.06 -46.19 -16.53
CA GLU A 513 12.75 -47.45 -16.25
C GLU A 513 11.77 -48.60 -16.46
N ASN A 514 11.67 -49.05 -17.72
CA ASN A 514 11.59 -50.46 -18.12
C ASN A 514 11.23 -50.57 -19.61
N SER A 515 12.23 -50.38 -20.47
CA SER A 515 12.27 -51.13 -21.72
C SER A 515 13.68 -51.71 -21.90
N SER A 516 13.78 -53.01 -21.73
CA SER A 516 14.97 -53.80 -22.01
C SER A 516 15.30 -53.66 -23.50
N GLN A 517 16.29 -52.83 -23.82
CA GLN A 517 16.83 -52.76 -25.17
C GLN A 517 17.70 -54.00 -25.40
N GLY A 518 17.14 -54.98 -26.12
CA GLY A 518 17.83 -56.18 -26.54
C GLY A 518 19.01 -55.82 -27.44
N SER A 519 20.21 -56.23 -27.01
CA SER A 519 21.45 -56.20 -27.78
C SER A 519 21.28 -56.97 -29.09
N LEU A 520 21.31 -56.26 -30.21
CA LEU A 520 21.51 -56.80 -31.56
C LEU A 520 22.95 -56.49 -31.99
N ALA A 521 23.86 -57.41 -31.72
CA ALA A 521 25.15 -57.53 -32.39
C ALA A 521 25.64 -58.98 -32.25
N ASP A 522 25.45 -59.76 -33.32
CA ASP A 522 26.47 -60.69 -33.83
C ASP A 522 25.93 -61.44 -35.07
N PHE A 523 26.33 -60.93 -36.24
CA PHE A 523 26.49 -61.71 -37.46
C PHE A 523 27.75 -61.19 -38.17
N SER A 524 28.90 -61.80 -37.87
CA SER A 524 30.05 -62.09 -38.77
C SER A 524 31.13 -62.81 -37.99
#